data_AF-A0AA35XBN3-F1
#
_entry.id   AF-A0AA35XBN3-F1
#
_cell.length_a   1.000
_cell.length_b   1.000
_cell.length_c   1.000
_cell.angle_alpha   90.00
_cell.angle_beta   90.00
_cell.angle_gamma   90.00
#
_symmetry.space_group_name_H-M   'P 1'
#
loop_
_entity.id
_entity.type
_entity.pdbx_description
1 polymer ?
#
loop_
_entity_poly.entity_id
_entity_poly.type
_entity_poly.pdbx_seq_one_letter_code
_entity_poly.pdbx_strand_id
1 'polypeptide(L)'
;MRFAEVTQEVMVSRPQEVKKQVGLAPGRHRANMLFKAALKETRAVEGDSTSGPPSSHQPVKDVPHPYLLALGVLSVQKYLSAECGEESLKEFRESLENRGRVRSQLIDDLKKKQRAFREQLCVMEGQLGSLQTSCEELGTQRKNSERKDKENNRLKTVISSQDENIARLQAELERCHAATMSKGHELSQALQQVAMVTEQLEHLSQERELLLRTTEMYEVEKRELQDEVYSQCPLMYWERYGVLTETSNHL
;
A
#
# COMPACT_ATOMS: atom_id res chain seq x y z
N MET A 1 -10.93 42.16 6.24
CA MET A 1 -11.10 40.98 5.35
C MET A 1 -12.18 40.10 5.97
N ARG A 2 -13.37 40.03 5.37
CA ARG A 2 -14.44 39.13 5.80
C ARG A 2 -14.51 38.01 4.78
N PHE A 3 -14.16 36.80 5.21
CA PHE A 3 -14.26 35.60 4.39
C PHE A 3 -15.73 35.24 4.24
N ALA A 4 -16.21 35.17 3.00
CA ALA A 4 -17.53 34.67 2.68
C ALA A 4 -17.49 33.14 2.80
N GLU A 5 -18.18 32.60 3.79
CA GLU A 5 -18.47 31.16 3.90
C GLU A 5 -19.48 30.81 2.80
N VAL A 6 -18.99 30.23 1.71
CA VAL A 6 -19.83 29.62 0.67
C VAL A 6 -20.24 28.25 1.18
N THR A 7 -21.41 28.17 1.81
CA THR A 7 -22.08 26.89 2.06
C THR A 7 -22.74 26.43 0.78
N GLN A 8 -22.17 25.39 0.16
CA GLN A 8 -22.79 24.75 -1.00
C GLN A 8 -23.82 23.74 -0.49
N GLU A 9 -25.11 24.03 -0.68
CA GLU A 9 -26.17 23.07 -0.42
C GLU A 9 -26.14 21.96 -1.49
N VAL A 10 -25.57 20.80 -1.12
CA VAL A 10 -25.58 19.61 -1.97
C VAL A 10 -26.91 18.90 -1.79
N MET A 11 -27.85 19.15 -2.71
CA MET A 11 -29.07 18.33 -2.83
C MET A 11 -28.69 16.92 -3.29
N VAL A 12 -28.60 15.98 -2.36
CA VAL A 12 -28.48 14.55 -2.67
C VAL A 12 -29.84 14.05 -3.16
N SER A 13 -30.07 14.10 -4.47
CA SER A 13 -31.22 13.42 -5.07
C SER A 13 -31.07 11.92 -4.82
N ARG A 14 -31.95 11.33 -4.02
CA ARG A 14 -32.02 9.87 -3.85
C ARG A 14 -32.26 9.24 -5.24
N PRO A 15 -31.47 8.25 -5.67
CA PRO A 15 -31.74 7.56 -6.92
C PRO A 15 -33.15 6.97 -6.86
N GLN A 16 -33.99 7.41 -7.79
CA GLN A 16 -35.35 6.90 -7.95
C GLN A 16 -35.26 5.38 -8.09
N GLU A 17 -36.00 4.63 -7.28
CA GLU A 17 -36.05 3.17 -7.36
C GLU A 17 -36.56 2.77 -8.74
N VAL A 18 -35.63 2.58 -9.68
CA VAL A 18 -35.91 1.88 -10.91
C VAL A 18 -36.26 0.48 -10.46
N LYS A 19 -37.56 0.17 -10.40
CA LYS A 19 -38.05 -1.19 -10.25
C LYS A 19 -37.43 -2.02 -11.37
N LYS A 20 -36.26 -2.59 -11.11
CA LYS A 20 -35.61 -3.53 -12.01
C LYS A 20 -36.63 -4.65 -12.15
N GLN A 21 -37.16 -4.81 -13.36
CA GLN A 21 -38.13 -5.84 -13.72
C GLN A 21 -37.43 -7.20 -13.73
N VAL A 22 -36.96 -7.62 -12.57
CA VAL A 22 -36.35 -8.92 -12.34
C VAL A 22 -37.49 -9.91 -12.19
N GLY A 23 -37.57 -10.89 -13.09
CA GLY A 23 -38.48 -12.04 -12.95
C GLY A 23 -39.38 -12.34 -14.15
N LEU A 24 -39.38 -11.53 -15.21
CA LEU A 24 -40.03 -11.90 -16.46
C LEU A 24 -38.98 -12.37 -17.46
N ALA A 25 -39.10 -13.62 -17.92
CA ALA A 25 -38.25 -14.17 -18.98
C ALA A 25 -38.21 -13.22 -20.20
N PRO A 26 -37.07 -13.11 -20.91
CA PRO A 26 -36.93 -12.26 -22.08
C PRO A 26 -38.07 -12.48 -23.08
N GLY A 27 -38.73 -11.40 -23.52
CA GLY A 27 -39.85 -11.45 -24.47
C GLY A 27 -41.25 -11.56 -23.86
N ARG A 28 -41.40 -12.03 -22.61
CA ARG A 28 -42.73 -12.12 -21.95
C ARG A 28 -43.35 -10.74 -21.70
N HIS A 29 -42.52 -9.74 -21.39
CA HIS A 29 -43.00 -8.36 -21.21
C HIS A 29 -43.54 -7.76 -22.52
N ARG A 30 -42.80 -7.92 -23.63
CA ARG A 30 -43.24 -7.45 -24.96
C ARG A 30 -44.51 -8.16 -25.41
N ALA A 31 -44.61 -9.47 -25.17
CA ALA A 31 -45.82 -10.24 -25.46
C ALA A 31 -47.02 -9.76 -24.61
N ASN A 32 -46.83 -9.52 -23.31
CA ASN A 32 -47.88 -8.99 -22.43
C ASN A 32 -48.28 -7.55 -22.80
N MET A 33 -47.35 -6.73 -23.28
CA MET A 33 -47.64 -5.37 -23.76
C MET A 33 -48.44 -5.40 -25.06
N LEU A 34 -48.04 -6.22 -26.03
CA LEU A 34 -48.80 -6.44 -27.27
C LEU A 34 -50.18 -7.03 -26.98
N PHE A 35 -50.28 -7.97 -26.03
CA PHE A 35 -51.53 -8.55 -25.57
C PHE A 35 -52.48 -7.52 -24.93
N LYS A 36 -51.96 -6.66 -24.05
CA LYS A 36 -52.73 -5.56 -23.45
C LYS A 36 -53.18 -4.53 -24.49
N ALA A 37 -52.33 -4.24 -25.48
CA ALA A 37 -52.68 -3.34 -26.59
C ALA A 37 -53.79 -3.92 -27.46
N ALA A 38 -53.66 -5.20 -27.85
CA ALA A 38 -54.68 -5.91 -28.62
C ALA A 38 -56.02 -6.00 -27.87
N LEU A 39 -56.00 -6.28 -26.56
CA LEU A 39 -57.21 -6.28 -25.71
C LEU A 39 -57.89 -4.90 -25.64
N LYS A 40 -57.12 -3.82 -25.70
CA LYS A 40 -57.66 -2.45 -25.71
C LYS A 40 -58.30 -2.13 -27.06
N GLU A 41 -57.73 -2.64 -28.14
CA GLU A 41 -58.22 -2.45 -29.50
C GLU A 41 -59.49 -3.27 -29.77
N THR A 42 -59.56 -4.54 -29.34
CA THR A 42 -60.78 -5.36 -29.49
C THR A 42 -61.95 -4.82 -28.68
N ARG A 43 -61.71 -4.33 -27.45
CA ARG A 43 -62.75 -3.69 -26.63
C ARG A 43 -63.22 -2.34 -27.19
N ALA A 44 -62.36 -1.63 -27.92
CA ALA A 44 -62.74 -0.39 -28.60
C ALA A 44 -63.62 -0.66 -29.84
N VAL A 45 -63.45 -1.83 -30.48
CA VAL A 45 -64.25 -2.25 -31.64
C VAL A 45 -65.61 -2.84 -31.22
N GLU A 46 -65.70 -3.49 -30.06
CA GLU A 46 -66.95 -4.11 -29.57
C GLU A 46 -67.93 -3.13 -28.88
N GLY A 47 -67.64 -1.82 -28.84
CA GLY A 47 -68.63 -0.80 -28.47
C GLY A 47 -69.21 -0.91 -27.06
N ASP A 48 -68.49 -1.52 -26.11
CA ASP A 48 -69.09 -1.83 -24.81
C ASP A 48 -68.88 -0.69 -23.79
N SER A 49 -69.95 0.04 -23.55
CA SER A 49 -70.06 1.15 -22.58
C SER A 49 -70.27 0.62 -21.16
N THR A 50 -69.28 -0.12 -20.63
CA THR A 50 -69.31 -0.52 -19.21
C THR A 50 -68.08 0.00 -18.49
N SER A 51 -68.24 1.17 -17.87
CA SER A 51 -67.27 1.80 -16.98
C SER A 51 -67.13 1.00 -15.68
N GLY A 52 -66.06 0.22 -15.56
CA GLY A 52 -65.66 -0.40 -14.30
C GLY A 52 -64.20 -0.87 -14.34
N PRO A 53 -63.41 -0.67 -13.27
CA PRO A 53 -62.04 -1.19 -13.20
C PRO A 53 -62.07 -2.74 -13.19
N PRO A 54 -61.15 -3.41 -13.91
CA PRO A 54 -61.20 -4.86 -14.04
C PRO A 54 -60.93 -5.53 -12.68
N SER A 55 -61.94 -6.25 -12.18
CA SER A 55 -61.81 -7.17 -11.05
C SER A 55 -60.75 -8.25 -11.38
N SER A 56 -59.75 -8.41 -10.50
CA SER A 56 -58.57 -9.24 -10.70
C SER A 56 -58.80 -10.76 -10.65
N HIS A 57 -60.05 -11.23 -10.68
CA HIS A 57 -60.38 -12.63 -10.38
C HIS A 57 -61.29 -13.35 -11.39
N GLN A 58 -61.55 -12.80 -12.58
CA GLN A 58 -62.18 -13.58 -13.63
C GLN A 58 -61.10 -14.30 -14.47
N PRO A 59 -61.04 -15.64 -14.48
CA PRO A 59 -60.24 -16.36 -15.45
C PRO A 59 -60.81 -16.04 -16.83
N VAL A 60 -60.03 -15.36 -17.66
CA VAL A 60 -60.35 -15.06 -19.06
C VAL A 60 -60.51 -16.41 -19.77
N LYS A 61 -61.74 -16.92 -19.84
CA LYS A 61 -62.02 -18.28 -20.28
C LYS A 61 -61.91 -18.49 -21.79
N ASP A 62 -61.90 -17.42 -22.59
CA ASP A 62 -61.96 -17.55 -24.05
C ASP A 62 -60.86 -16.74 -24.73
N VAL A 63 -59.61 -16.95 -24.33
CA VAL A 63 -58.47 -16.52 -25.17
C VAL A 63 -58.20 -17.65 -26.17
N PRO A 64 -58.45 -17.47 -27.47
CA PRO A 64 -58.09 -18.48 -28.46
C PRO A 64 -56.57 -18.68 -28.41
N HIS A 65 -56.14 -19.94 -28.33
CA HIS A 65 -54.73 -20.31 -28.31
C HIS A 65 -53.99 -19.58 -29.45
N PRO A 66 -52.77 -19.06 -29.28
CA PRO A 66 -52.05 -18.33 -30.35
C PRO A 66 -51.90 -19.14 -31.66
N TYR A 67 -51.99 -20.47 -31.58
CA TYR A 67 -52.05 -21.35 -32.75
C TYR A 67 -53.42 -21.36 -33.43
N LEU A 68 -54.53 -21.17 -32.71
CA LEU A 68 -55.86 -20.92 -33.27
C LEU A 68 -55.91 -19.57 -33.99
N LEU A 69 -55.24 -18.54 -33.46
CA LEU A 69 -55.09 -17.25 -34.14
C LEU A 69 -54.26 -17.38 -35.43
N ALA A 70 -53.16 -18.13 -35.41
CA ALA A 70 -52.29 -18.29 -36.57
C ALA A 70 -52.86 -19.24 -37.64
N LEU A 71 -53.53 -20.33 -37.25
CA LEU A 71 -54.12 -21.32 -38.16
C LEU A 71 -55.56 -20.98 -38.57
N GLY A 72 -56.16 -19.95 -37.96
CA GLY A 72 -57.57 -19.62 -38.07
C GLY A 72 -58.49 -20.64 -37.37
N VAL A 73 -59.77 -20.29 -37.27
CA VAL A 73 -60.82 -21.19 -36.79
C VAL A 73 -61.42 -21.91 -38.00
N LEU A 74 -61.33 -23.24 -38.03
CA LEU A 74 -61.96 -24.05 -39.07
C LEU A 74 -63.40 -24.36 -38.63
N SER A 75 -64.37 -23.63 -39.17
CA SER A 75 -65.78 -23.92 -38.91
C SER A 75 -66.26 -25.06 -39.81
N VAL A 76 -65.98 -26.30 -39.39
CA VAL A 76 -66.31 -27.52 -40.13
C VAL A 76 -67.82 -27.63 -40.38
N GLN A 77 -68.65 -27.09 -39.47
CA GLN A 77 -70.10 -27.05 -39.59
C GLN A 77 -70.58 -26.27 -40.83
N LYS A 78 -69.84 -25.25 -41.27
CA LYS A 78 -70.14 -24.49 -42.50
C LYS A 78 -70.09 -25.39 -43.76
N TYR A 79 -69.28 -26.45 -43.73
CA TYR A 79 -68.97 -27.28 -44.89
C TYR A 79 -69.65 -28.65 -44.88
N LEU A 80 -70.33 -29.03 -43.78
CA LEU A 80 -71.03 -30.31 -43.60
C LEU A 80 -72.56 -30.22 -43.75
N SER A 81 -73.10 -29.06 -44.18
CA SER A 81 -74.54 -28.89 -44.43
C SER A 81 -75.00 -29.72 -45.63
N ALA A 82 -76.25 -30.20 -45.62
CA ALA A 82 -76.85 -30.99 -46.71
C ALA A 82 -76.99 -30.21 -48.04
N GLU A 83 -76.83 -28.89 -48.03
CA GLU A 83 -76.91 -27.99 -49.19
C GLU A 83 -75.53 -27.59 -49.76
N CYS A 84 -74.45 -28.28 -49.37
CA CYS A 84 -73.09 -27.93 -49.78
C CYS A 84 -72.85 -28.27 -51.27
N GLY A 85 -72.73 -27.24 -52.12
CA GLY A 85 -72.29 -27.37 -53.50
C GLY A 85 -70.79 -27.68 -53.65
N GLU A 86 -70.37 -28.02 -54.88
CA GLU A 86 -68.98 -28.39 -55.22
C GLU A 86 -67.97 -27.26 -54.91
N GLU A 87 -68.39 -25.99 -55.01
CA GLU A 87 -67.60 -24.81 -54.67
C GLU A 87 -67.23 -24.75 -53.18
N SER A 88 -68.16 -25.06 -52.28
CA SER A 88 -67.91 -25.08 -50.83
C SER A 88 -66.89 -26.14 -50.42
N LEU A 89 -66.88 -27.29 -51.11
CA LEU A 89 -65.87 -28.34 -50.90
C LEU A 89 -64.49 -27.90 -51.41
N LYS A 90 -64.44 -27.12 -52.49
CA LYS A 90 -63.20 -26.53 -53.01
C LYS A 90 -62.62 -25.51 -52.02
N GLU A 91 -63.44 -24.60 -51.49
CA GLU A 91 -63.03 -23.65 -50.44
C GLU A 91 -62.53 -24.37 -49.17
N PHE A 92 -63.19 -25.46 -48.76
CA PHE A 92 -62.77 -26.26 -47.62
C PHE A 92 -61.41 -26.90 -47.84
N ARG A 93 -61.17 -27.47 -49.03
CA ARG A 93 -59.87 -28.04 -49.41
C ARG A 93 -58.77 -26.98 -49.38
N GLU A 94 -59.00 -25.82 -50.00
CA GLU A 94 -58.04 -24.72 -50.02
C GLU A 94 -57.72 -24.22 -48.61
N SER A 95 -58.73 -24.14 -47.72
CA SER A 95 -58.55 -23.79 -46.31
C SER A 95 -57.69 -24.81 -45.55
N LEU A 96 -57.92 -26.11 -45.77
CA LEU A 96 -57.11 -27.18 -45.17
C LEU A 96 -55.67 -27.18 -45.69
N GLU A 97 -55.46 -26.99 -46.99
CA GLU A 97 -54.13 -26.88 -47.58
C GLU A 97 -53.37 -25.66 -47.05
N ASN A 98 -54.05 -24.50 -46.96
CA ASN A 98 -53.46 -23.30 -46.37
C ASN A 98 -53.09 -23.52 -44.89
N ARG A 99 -53.95 -24.18 -44.10
CA ARG A 99 -53.64 -24.56 -42.72
C ARG A 99 -52.44 -25.50 -42.64
N GLY A 100 -52.35 -26.48 -43.53
CA GLY A 100 -51.19 -27.38 -43.64
C GLY A 100 -49.90 -26.60 -43.90
N ARG A 101 -49.93 -25.66 -44.85
CA ARG A 101 -48.81 -24.77 -45.17
C ARG A 101 -48.37 -23.91 -43.98
N VAL A 102 -49.32 -23.23 -43.32
CA VAL A 102 -49.02 -22.38 -42.15
C VAL A 102 -48.48 -23.22 -40.99
N ARG A 103 -49.03 -24.42 -40.76
CA ARG A 103 -48.52 -25.35 -39.74
C ARG A 103 -47.05 -25.72 -40.01
N SER A 104 -46.70 -26.05 -41.25
CA SER A 104 -45.31 -26.37 -41.61
C SER A 104 -44.38 -25.17 -41.36
N GLN A 105 -44.78 -23.96 -41.75
CA GLN A 105 -44.02 -22.74 -41.47
C GLN A 105 -43.81 -22.51 -39.97
N LEU A 106 -44.86 -22.68 -39.15
CA LEU A 106 -44.76 -22.53 -37.69
C LEU A 106 -43.82 -23.57 -37.06
N ILE A 107 -43.82 -24.79 -37.58
CA ILE A 107 -42.89 -25.85 -37.13
C ILE A 107 -41.45 -25.46 -37.46
N ASP A 108 -41.19 -24.95 -38.65
CA ASP A 108 -39.85 -24.54 -39.07
C ASP A 108 -39.36 -23.31 -38.29
N ASP A 109 -40.23 -22.33 -38.05
CA ASP A 109 -39.95 -21.18 -37.20
C ASP A 109 -39.65 -21.60 -35.75
N LEU A 110 -40.41 -22.56 -35.22
CA LEU A 110 -40.16 -23.11 -33.89
C LEU A 110 -38.79 -23.78 -33.83
N LYS A 111 -38.45 -24.61 -34.81
CA LYS A 111 -37.13 -25.26 -34.91
C LYS A 111 -36.00 -24.23 -35.00
N LYS A 112 -36.18 -23.18 -35.81
CA LYS A 112 -35.20 -22.08 -35.96
C LYS A 112 -35.01 -21.34 -34.64
N LYS A 113 -36.09 -21.00 -33.94
CA LYS A 113 -36.04 -20.35 -32.63
C LYS A 113 -35.40 -21.24 -31.57
N GLN A 114 -35.72 -22.53 -31.54
CA GLN A 114 -35.09 -23.49 -30.63
C GLN A 114 -33.58 -23.59 -30.87
N ARG A 115 -33.15 -23.63 -32.13
CA ARG A 115 -31.71 -23.66 -32.47
C ARG A 115 -31.01 -22.37 -32.01
N ALA A 116 -31.57 -21.21 -32.35
CA ALA A 116 -31.01 -19.92 -31.93
C ALA A 116 -30.93 -19.79 -30.41
N PHE A 117 -31.94 -20.28 -29.67
CA PHE A 117 -31.91 -20.29 -28.21
C PHE A 117 -30.80 -21.20 -27.67
N ARG A 118 -30.59 -22.38 -28.25
CA ARG A 118 -29.50 -23.29 -27.85
C ARG A 118 -28.13 -22.66 -28.10
N GLU A 119 -27.94 -22.03 -29.25
CA GLU A 119 -26.69 -21.32 -29.58
C GLU A 119 -26.42 -20.18 -28.57
N GLN A 120 -27.44 -19.38 -28.23
CA GLN A 120 -27.33 -18.34 -27.21
C GLN A 120 -26.98 -18.89 -25.83
N LEU A 121 -27.58 -20.02 -25.44
CA LEU A 121 -27.25 -20.69 -24.18
C LEU A 121 -25.79 -21.16 -24.14
N CYS A 122 -25.30 -21.79 -25.21
CA CYS A 122 -23.89 -22.21 -25.28
C CYS A 122 -22.93 -21.03 -25.18
N VAL A 123 -23.24 -19.88 -25.83
CA VAL A 123 -22.43 -18.66 -25.70
C VAL A 123 -22.43 -18.15 -24.26
N MET A 124 -23.60 -18.09 -23.62
CA MET A 124 -23.71 -17.66 -22.22
C MET A 124 -22.96 -18.58 -21.26
N GLU A 125 -23.04 -19.90 -21.46
CA GLU A 125 -22.30 -20.89 -20.65
C GLU A 125 -20.79 -20.73 -20.82
N GLY A 126 -20.31 -20.50 -22.06
CA GLY A 126 -18.90 -20.20 -22.32
C GLY A 126 -18.43 -18.91 -21.66
N GLN A 127 -19.25 -17.85 -21.70
CA GLN A 127 -18.97 -16.59 -21.01
C GLN A 127 -18.93 -16.77 -19.50
N LEU A 128 -19.87 -17.53 -18.93
CA LEU A 128 -19.91 -17.82 -17.49
C LEU A 128 -18.64 -18.57 -17.06
N GLY A 129 -18.22 -19.59 -17.82
CA GLY A 129 -16.98 -20.32 -17.56
C GLY A 129 -15.75 -19.42 -17.59
N SER A 130 -15.63 -18.56 -18.62
CA SER A 130 -14.54 -17.57 -18.70
C SER A 130 -14.55 -16.56 -17.54
N LEU A 131 -15.74 -16.15 -17.08
CA LEU A 131 -15.86 -15.23 -15.95
C LEU A 131 -15.46 -15.90 -14.63
N GLN A 132 -15.78 -17.18 -14.47
CA GLN A 132 -15.39 -17.98 -13.31
C GLN A 132 -13.87 -18.14 -13.24
N THR A 133 -13.21 -18.50 -14.35
CA THR A 133 -11.74 -18.61 -14.39
C THR A 133 -11.08 -17.27 -14.08
N SER A 134 -11.58 -16.17 -14.65
CA SER A 134 -11.06 -14.83 -14.35
C SER A 134 -11.25 -14.44 -12.88
N CYS A 135 -12.39 -14.78 -12.26
CA CYS A 135 -12.60 -14.58 -10.83
C CYS A 135 -11.62 -15.39 -9.97
N GLU A 136 -11.35 -16.64 -10.34
CA GLU A 136 -10.38 -17.49 -9.65
C GLU A 136 -8.96 -16.91 -9.75
N GLU A 137 -8.54 -16.50 -10.95
CA GLU A 137 -7.26 -15.84 -11.19
C GLU A 137 -7.10 -14.57 -10.33
N LEU A 138 -8.09 -13.67 -10.35
CA LEU A 138 -8.11 -12.48 -9.49
C LEU A 138 -8.07 -12.85 -8.00
N GLY A 139 -8.75 -13.92 -7.60
CA GLY A 139 -8.69 -14.45 -6.24
C GLY A 139 -7.29 -14.90 -5.83
N THR A 140 -6.56 -15.57 -6.73
CA THR A 140 -5.15 -15.95 -6.49
C THR A 140 -4.23 -14.74 -6.46
N GLN A 141 -4.43 -13.76 -7.35
CA GLN A 141 -3.65 -12.54 -7.40
C GLN A 141 -3.82 -11.73 -6.11
N ARG A 142 -5.05 -11.63 -5.60
CA ARG A 142 -5.35 -10.97 -4.32
C ARG A 142 -4.61 -11.64 -3.16
N LYS A 143 -4.67 -12.97 -3.05
CA LYS A 143 -3.92 -13.72 -2.02
C LYS A 143 -2.41 -13.48 -2.11
N ASN A 144 -1.88 -13.39 -3.32
CA ASN A 144 -0.46 -13.07 -3.53
C ASN A 144 -0.13 -11.63 -3.14
N SER A 145 -1.00 -10.67 -3.42
CA SER A 145 -0.85 -9.28 -2.95
C SER A 145 -0.84 -9.21 -1.43
N GLU A 146 -1.79 -9.87 -0.76
CA GLU A 146 -1.87 -9.91 0.71
C GLU A 146 -0.61 -10.52 1.35
N ARG A 147 0.00 -11.53 0.71
CA ARG A 147 1.30 -12.09 1.14
C ARG A 147 2.42 -11.07 0.98
N LYS A 148 2.47 -10.35 -0.13
CA LYS A 148 3.48 -9.29 -0.36
C LYS A 148 3.31 -8.15 0.65
N ASP A 149 2.09 -7.75 0.97
CA ASP A 149 1.82 -6.68 1.94
C ASP A 149 2.25 -7.08 3.35
N LYS A 150 2.01 -8.34 3.75
CA LYS A 150 2.48 -8.88 5.02
C LYS A 150 4.01 -8.88 5.11
N GLU A 151 4.69 -9.32 4.05
CA GLU A 151 6.15 -9.31 4.00
C GLU A 151 6.70 -7.87 4.01
N ASN A 152 6.07 -6.95 3.28
CA ASN A 152 6.45 -5.54 3.27
C ASN A 152 6.31 -4.91 4.66
N ASN A 153 5.23 -5.21 5.38
CA ASN A 153 5.06 -4.76 6.76
C ASN A 153 6.13 -5.34 7.70
N ARG A 154 6.47 -6.63 7.54
CA ARG A 154 7.58 -7.24 8.28
C ARG A 154 8.90 -6.53 7.99
N LEU A 155 9.23 -6.30 6.72
CA LEU A 155 10.46 -5.60 6.34
C LEU A 155 10.50 -4.18 6.89
N LYS A 156 9.39 -3.44 6.88
CA LYS A 156 9.28 -2.11 7.51
C LYS A 156 9.60 -2.16 9.00
N THR A 157 9.09 -3.14 9.74
CA THR A 157 9.41 -3.28 11.18
C THR A 157 10.89 -3.56 11.41
N VAL A 158 11.51 -4.39 10.57
CA VAL A 158 12.95 -4.68 10.64
C VAL A 158 13.76 -3.42 10.36
N ILE A 159 13.43 -2.69 9.29
CA ILE A 159 14.11 -1.44 8.92
C ILE A 159 14.02 -0.43 10.06
N SER A 160 12.83 -0.22 10.63
CA SER A 160 12.64 0.69 11.78
C SER A 160 13.53 0.29 12.97
N SER A 161 13.64 -1.01 13.28
CA SER A 161 14.51 -1.47 14.36
C SER A 161 16.00 -1.26 14.06
N GLN A 162 16.39 -1.34 12.78
CA GLN A 162 17.76 -1.11 12.34
C GLN A 162 18.09 0.38 12.38
N ASP A 163 17.18 1.26 11.98
CA ASP A 163 17.35 2.72 12.07
C ASP A 163 17.52 3.16 13.52
N GLU A 164 16.77 2.58 14.46
CA GLU A 164 16.95 2.82 15.90
C GLU A 164 18.32 2.37 16.41
N ASN A 165 18.84 1.24 15.91
CA ASN A 165 20.18 0.77 16.26
C ASN A 165 21.27 1.68 15.68
N ILE A 166 21.11 2.11 14.43
CA ILE A 166 22.03 3.05 13.77
C ILE A 166 22.08 4.37 14.54
N ALA A 167 20.92 4.93 14.89
CA ALA A 167 20.84 6.16 15.67
C ALA A 167 21.54 6.02 17.05
N ARG A 168 21.36 4.89 17.72
CA ARG A 168 22.05 4.59 18.98
C ARG A 168 23.57 4.51 18.81
N LEU A 169 24.04 3.78 17.81
CA LEU A 169 25.47 3.64 17.53
C LEU A 169 26.11 4.96 17.11
N GLN A 170 25.40 5.80 16.36
CA GLN A 170 25.85 7.15 16.02
C GLN A 170 26.00 8.01 17.28
N ALA A 171 25.02 7.99 18.19
CA ALA A 171 25.11 8.72 19.45
C ALA A 171 26.26 8.22 20.36
N GLU A 172 26.53 6.91 20.38
CA GLU A 172 27.69 6.36 21.09
C GLU A 172 29.01 6.78 20.45
N LEU A 173 29.09 6.77 19.12
CA LEU A 173 30.27 7.20 18.38
C LEU A 173 30.57 8.68 18.63
N GLU A 174 29.55 9.54 18.64
CA GLU A 174 29.70 10.96 18.98
C GLU A 174 30.18 11.17 20.41
N ARG A 175 29.65 10.43 21.39
CA ARG A 175 30.13 10.47 22.79
C ARG A 175 31.59 10.05 22.91
N CYS A 176 31.96 8.94 22.27
CA CYS A 176 33.34 8.46 22.25
C CYS A 176 34.27 9.47 21.58
N HIS A 177 33.83 10.08 20.47
CA HIS A 177 34.60 11.13 19.79
C HIS A 177 34.80 12.35 20.69
N ALA A 178 33.74 12.85 21.34
CA ALA A 178 33.83 13.96 22.28
C ALA A 178 34.78 13.66 23.46
N ALA A 179 34.72 12.45 24.01
CA ALA A 179 35.62 12.01 25.09
C ALA A 179 37.09 11.96 24.62
N THR A 180 37.35 11.45 23.42
CA THR A 180 38.71 11.46 22.83
C THR A 180 39.21 12.88 22.59
N MET A 181 38.35 13.79 22.13
CA MET A 181 38.72 15.21 21.94
C MET A 181 39.01 15.90 23.28
N SER A 182 38.22 15.63 24.34
CA SER A 182 38.50 16.14 25.70
C SER A 182 39.84 15.66 26.21
N LYS A 183 40.11 14.35 26.13
CA LYS A 183 41.40 13.78 26.55
C LYS A 183 42.57 14.33 25.72
N GLY A 184 42.37 14.55 24.42
CA GLY A 184 43.36 15.18 23.56
C GLY A 184 43.66 16.63 24.01
N HIS A 185 42.64 17.37 24.41
CA HIS A 185 42.81 18.72 24.94
C HIS A 185 43.52 18.73 26.31
N GLU A 186 43.12 17.85 27.23
CA GLU A 186 43.78 17.65 28.53
C GLU A 186 45.26 17.30 28.36
N LEU A 187 45.59 16.37 27.45
CA LEU A 187 46.97 15.99 27.17
C LEU A 187 47.76 17.16 26.58
N SER A 188 47.15 17.94 25.68
CA SER A 188 47.80 19.15 25.12
C SER A 188 48.08 20.20 26.19
N GLN A 189 47.15 20.40 27.14
CA GLN A 189 47.36 21.31 28.28
C GLN A 189 48.47 20.79 29.20
N ALA A 190 48.48 19.49 29.52
CA ALA A 190 49.51 18.87 30.34
C ALA A 190 50.90 18.98 29.69
N LEU A 191 51.00 18.78 28.37
CA LEU A 191 52.24 18.99 27.63
C LEU A 191 52.73 20.44 27.69
N GLN A 192 51.82 21.41 27.58
CA GLN A 192 52.17 22.83 27.72
C GLN A 192 52.67 23.16 29.14
N GLN A 193 52.03 22.61 30.18
CA GLN A 193 52.48 22.76 31.57
C GLN A 193 53.87 22.14 31.79
N VAL A 194 54.11 20.93 31.26
CA VAL A 194 55.42 20.27 31.34
C VAL A 194 56.49 21.09 30.62
N ALA A 195 56.20 21.62 29.43
CA ALA A 195 57.12 22.50 28.70
C ALA A 195 57.52 23.73 29.54
N MET A 196 56.56 24.41 30.16
CA MET A 196 56.83 25.55 31.05
C MET A 196 57.71 25.18 32.25
N VAL A 197 57.43 24.05 32.92
CA VAL A 197 58.24 23.59 34.05
C VAL A 197 59.64 23.20 33.62
N THR A 198 59.78 22.61 32.42
CA THR A 198 61.09 22.22 31.87
C THR A 198 61.92 23.46 31.61
N GLU A 199 61.34 24.51 31.02
CA GLU A 199 62.01 25.80 30.80
C GLU A 199 62.42 26.47 32.13
N GLN A 200 61.55 26.43 33.15
CA GLN A 200 61.89 26.92 34.49
C GLN A 200 63.04 26.13 35.14
N LEU A 201 63.07 24.81 34.99
CA LEU A 201 64.15 23.95 35.47
C LEU A 201 65.46 24.24 34.74
N GLU A 202 65.43 24.46 33.42
CA GLU A 202 66.60 24.86 32.64
C GLU A 202 67.16 26.20 33.13
N HIS A 203 66.30 27.20 33.39
CA HIS A 203 66.72 28.49 33.95
C HIS A 203 67.36 28.32 35.34
N LEU A 204 66.73 27.57 36.24
CA LEU A 204 67.28 27.30 37.58
C LEU A 204 68.61 26.52 37.52
N SER A 205 68.74 25.61 36.55
CA SER A 205 69.99 24.87 36.33
C SER A 205 71.10 25.81 35.87
N GLN A 206 70.82 26.73 34.95
CA GLN A 206 71.78 27.76 34.51
C GLN A 206 72.18 28.69 35.67
N GLU A 207 71.22 29.13 36.48
CA GLU A 207 71.47 29.95 37.66
C GLU A 207 72.37 29.22 38.67
N ARG A 208 72.09 27.93 38.92
CA ARG A 208 72.93 27.08 39.76
C ARG A 208 74.35 26.95 39.21
N GLU A 209 74.52 26.76 37.90
CA GLU A 209 75.85 26.70 37.27
C GLU A 209 76.63 28.02 37.41
N LEU A 210 75.95 29.16 37.22
CA LEU A 210 76.55 30.48 37.43
C LEU A 210 76.99 30.66 38.88
N LEU A 211 76.15 30.28 39.84
CA LEU A 211 76.49 30.32 41.25
C LEU A 211 77.70 29.44 41.56
N LEU A 212 77.75 28.21 41.04
CA LEU A 212 78.91 27.32 41.20
C LEU A 212 80.20 27.96 40.67
N ARG A 213 80.17 28.56 39.47
CA ARG A 213 81.34 29.28 38.93
C ARG A 213 81.75 30.46 39.80
N THR A 214 80.79 31.23 40.32
CA THR A 214 81.12 32.35 41.22
C THR A 214 81.75 31.85 42.52
N THR A 215 81.24 30.76 43.11
CA THR A 215 81.83 30.17 44.31
C THR A 215 83.23 29.64 44.05
N GLU A 216 83.48 29.01 42.90
CA GLU A 216 84.81 28.57 42.49
C GLU A 216 85.78 29.75 42.36
N MET A 217 85.34 30.89 41.77
CA MET A 217 86.17 32.09 41.70
C MET A 217 86.49 32.65 43.10
N TYR A 218 85.50 32.74 43.99
CA TYR A 218 85.74 33.18 45.37
C TYR A 218 86.69 32.23 46.11
N GLU A 219 86.63 30.92 45.87
CA GLU A 219 87.56 29.96 46.45
C GLU A 219 88.98 30.07 45.88
N VAL A 220 89.13 30.43 44.60
CA VAL A 220 90.43 30.74 43.99
C VAL A 220 90.98 32.04 44.57
N GLU A 221 90.21 33.12 44.60
CA GLU A 221 90.62 34.40 45.17
C GLU A 221 90.98 34.26 46.66
N LYS A 222 90.21 33.47 47.43
CA LYS A 222 90.56 33.14 48.81
C LYS A 222 91.88 32.38 48.91
N ARG A 223 92.17 31.46 47.99
CA ARG A 223 93.46 30.74 47.93
C ARG A 223 94.60 31.69 47.58
N GLU A 224 94.42 32.58 46.60
CA GLU A 224 95.40 33.60 46.23
C GLU A 224 95.69 34.55 47.40
N LEU A 225 94.66 35.01 48.11
CA LEU A 225 94.82 35.82 49.32
C LEU A 225 95.53 35.05 50.46
N GLN A 226 95.23 33.76 50.63
CA GLN A 226 95.96 32.91 51.57
C GLN A 226 97.43 32.78 51.17
N ASP A 227 97.72 32.52 49.89
CA ASP A 227 99.08 32.42 49.37
C ASP A 227 99.84 33.76 49.47
N GLU A 228 99.15 34.90 49.30
CA GLU A 228 99.71 36.23 49.47
C GLU A 228 100.04 36.53 50.94
N VAL A 229 99.16 36.14 51.87
CA VAL A 229 99.43 36.16 53.33
C VAL A 229 100.60 35.23 53.68
N TYR A 230 100.70 34.06 53.06
CA TYR A 230 101.83 33.14 53.23
C TYR A 230 103.14 33.69 52.64
N SER A 231 103.09 34.44 51.53
CA SER A 231 104.28 35.03 50.91
C SER A 231 104.80 36.27 51.67
N GLN A 232 103.92 37.02 52.34
CA GLN A 232 104.29 38.19 53.16
C GLN A 232 104.84 37.82 54.54
N CYS A 233 104.76 36.55 54.96
CA CYS A 233 105.24 36.11 56.29
C CYS A 233 105.93 34.72 56.26
N PRO A 234 107.21 34.63 55.85
CA PRO A 234 107.89 33.34 55.64
C PRO A 234 108.29 32.56 56.90
N LEU A 235 107.88 32.97 58.11
CA LEU A 235 108.51 32.51 59.37
C LEU A 235 107.64 31.64 60.30
N MET A 236 106.48 31.15 59.87
CA MET A 236 105.58 30.37 60.75
C MET A 236 105.14 29.01 60.18
N TYR A 237 106.04 28.28 59.51
CA TYR A 237 105.75 26.94 58.98
C TYR A 237 106.84 25.90 59.27
N TRP A 238 107.37 25.90 60.50
CA TRP A 238 108.32 24.88 60.98
C TRP A 238 107.95 24.23 62.33
N GLU A 239 106.68 24.25 62.75
CA GLU A 239 106.27 23.61 64.02
C GLU A 239 105.06 22.65 63.94
N ARG A 240 104.59 22.22 62.76
CA ARG A 240 103.40 21.35 62.69
C ARG A 240 103.53 19.99 62.01
N TYR A 241 104.71 19.61 61.52
CA TYR A 241 104.98 18.24 61.07
C TYR A 241 106.32 17.77 61.59
N GLY A 242 106.29 17.19 62.79
CA GLY A 242 107.42 16.54 63.43
C GLY A 242 106.93 15.50 64.43
N VAL A 243 106.67 14.30 63.91
CA VAL A 243 106.87 12.98 64.55
C VAL A 243 106.10 12.67 65.85
N LEU A 244 105.33 11.58 65.83
CA LEU A 244 105.17 10.54 66.88
C LEU A 244 104.19 9.49 66.30
N THR A 245 104.69 8.45 65.61
CA THR A 245 104.90 7.07 66.12
C THR A 245 103.70 6.45 66.85
N GLU A 246 103.15 5.42 66.22
CA GLU A 246 102.71 4.12 66.76
C GLU A 246 101.92 4.04 68.08
N THR A 247 100.74 3.41 68.01
CA THR A 247 100.26 2.21 68.76
C THR A 247 98.73 2.14 68.65
N SER A 248 98.15 1.16 67.96
CA SER A 248 97.72 -0.17 68.43
C SER A 248 96.61 -0.20 69.49
N ASN A 249 95.53 -0.93 69.15
CA ASN A 249 94.64 -1.75 70.00
C ASN A 249 93.17 -1.32 70.25
N HIS A 250 92.30 -2.19 69.71
CA HIS A 250 91.10 -2.82 70.29
C HIS A 250 89.94 -1.95 70.82
N LEU A 251 88.79 -2.00 70.12
CA LEU A 251 87.67 -2.94 70.35
C LEU A 251 86.65 -2.87 69.21
#